data_AF-A0A179GQM8-F1
#
_entry.id   AF-A0A179GQM8-F1
#
_cell.length_a   1.000
_cell.length_b   1.000
_cell.length_c   1.000
_cell.angle_alpha   90.00
_cell.angle_beta   90.00
_cell.angle_gamma   90.00
#
_symmetry.space_group_name_H-M   'P 1'
#
loop_
_entity.id
_entity.type
_entity.pdbx_description
1 polymer ?
#
loop_
_entity_poly.entity_id
_entity_poly.type
_entity_poly.pdbx_seq_one_letter_code
_entity_poly.pdbx_strand_id
1 'polypeptide(L)'
;MVSPASFLPPKDRGLAPLPSPAETPSTTQLPAETVIDADMAITAANEAAPMCPPPPTPVSKRRRRRAVRIFRPAKDSIYDILHEHEGASLFVRPICWTDKHAELLGARFNKLPRCDSPSPLNVPESPPRPTKGHMEPSQTITSLSDSLTEILTPGSPHPVMTSSFIKTILSTLWPGAFGKPLFLPELHLFFGDRVYRDAVRTQVMWNFPLESAKSSQASFTTISTRPADSYGPSTPTAHNPAGLPMMCYISRNQLAVVRRTLFRIAPGPGRSWNAPVFRLQQARSRLLVPADPDHDVQFVAMFLAMAQRHFYNAPPPSSRRDSQWATPSPTKTTLPRPRFEDIKLHILTHDVDEAEFIVYTGHVTAKFLERFHDPLKAPRDEFGRVPGLEIEYTRVPIWPILGLRERLGKALGEGIVGPFDPTEMETWETKADTELPNVGGSVDGRESQSNGKRKREALSEVFNASFDEESDADEDGDVGVKKRCLEGSPLSVMV
;
A
#
# COMPACT_ATOMS: atom_id res chain seq x y z
N MET A 1 -27.24 -10.48 -44.63
CA MET A 1 -28.67 -10.83 -44.47
C MET A 1 -28.82 -11.83 -43.33
N VAL A 2 -29.00 -11.34 -42.10
CA VAL A 2 -29.73 -12.00 -41.00
C VAL A 2 -30.20 -10.84 -40.10
N SER A 3 -31.51 -10.75 -39.88
CA SER A 3 -32.17 -9.71 -39.08
C SER A 3 -32.02 -9.94 -37.57
N PRO A 4 -32.13 -8.89 -36.74
CA PRO A 4 -31.91 -8.93 -35.29
C PRO A 4 -33.18 -9.28 -34.51
N ALA A 5 -33.03 -10.07 -33.44
CA ALA A 5 -34.11 -10.34 -32.49
C ALA A 5 -34.16 -9.23 -31.43
N SER A 6 -35.19 -8.39 -31.55
CA SER A 6 -35.63 -7.37 -30.61
C SER A 6 -36.43 -8.00 -29.46
N PHE A 7 -36.02 -7.77 -28.21
CA PHE A 7 -36.85 -7.99 -27.01
C PHE A 7 -37.23 -6.64 -26.39
N LEU A 8 -38.52 -6.31 -26.49
CA LEU A 8 -39.19 -5.20 -25.80
C LEU A 8 -39.98 -5.73 -24.59
N PRO A 9 -40.30 -4.87 -23.60
CA PRO A 9 -40.63 -5.25 -22.23
C PRO A 9 -42.13 -5.56 -22.03
N PRO A 10 -42.53 -6.20 -20.92
CA PRO A 10 -43.94 -6.40 -20.62
C PRO A 10 -44.59 -5.10 -20.11
N LYS A 11 -45.77 -4.83 -20.68
CA LYS A 11 -46.70 -3.72 -20.39
C LYS A 11 -47.46 -3.88 -19.07
N ASP A 12 -47.81 -2.71 -18.55
CA ASP A 12 -48.72 -2.39 -17.44
C ASP A 12 -49.99 -3.22 -17.30
N ARG A 13 -50.32 -3.52 -16.04
CA ARG A 13 -51.70 -3.70 -15.56
C ARG A 13 -51.88 -3.02 -14.19
N GLY A 14 -52.67 -1.95 -14.18
CA GLY A 14 -53.68 -1.70 -13.15
C GLY A 14 -53.26 -1.02 -11.84
N LEU A 15 -53.36 0.32 -11.82
CA LEU A 15 -53.48 1.18 -10.64
C LEU A 15 -54.87 1.09 -9.98
N ALA A 16 -54.92 1.08 -8.64
CA ALA A 16 -55.73 1.95 -7.74
C ALA A 16 -55.76 1.39 -6.29
N PRO A 17 -56.08 2.18 -5.23
CA PRO A 17 -55.35 3.35 -4.74
C PRO A 17 -55.02 3.29 -3.22
N LEU A 18 -54.09 4.15 -2.79
CA LEU A 18 -53.76 4.47 -1.39
C LEU A 18 -54.93 5.12 -0.64
N PRO A 19 -54.98 4.98 0.70
CA PRO A 19 -55.53 6.02 1.56
C PRO A 19 -54.43 6.67 2.43
N SER A 20 -54.59 7.97 2.65
CA SER A 20 -53.93 8.81 3.66
C SER A 20 -55.00 9.80 4.17
N PRO A 21 -54.73 10.68 5.15
CA PRO A 21 -54.49 10.43 6.58
C PRO A 21 -55.48 11.24 7.48
N ALA A 22 -55.71 10.81 8.72
CA ALA A 22 -56.37 11.55 9.81
C ALA A 22 -56.20 10.69 11.09
N GLU A 23 -55.99 11.12 12.33
CA GLU A 23 -55.98 12.42 13.02
C GLU A 23 -55.31 12.16 14.40
N THR A 24 -54.62 13.16 14.95
CA THR A 24 -54.13 13.20 16.35
C THR A 24 -55.26 13.42 17.37
N PRO A 25 -55.04 13.09 18.67
CA PRO A 25 -54.88 14.14 19.69
C PRO A 25 -53.73 13.83 20.69
N SER A 26 -52.87 14.81 21.06
CA SER A 26 -52.93 15.72 22.24
C SER A 26 -53.13 15.02 23.60
N THR A 27 -52.08 14.87 24.44
CA THR A 27 -51.67 15.79 25.54
C THR A 27 -51.98 15.17 26.91
N THR A 28 -51.02 15.28 27.85
CA THR A 28 -51.19 15.56 29.30
C THR A 28 -50.60 14.53 30.29
N GLN A 29 -49.45 14.92 30.84
CA GLN A 29 -49.03 14.91 32.26
C GLN A 29 -48.76 13.61 33.06
N LEU A 30 -47.56 13.64 33.67
CA LEU A 30 -47.19 13.01 34.94
C LEU A 30 -48.15 13.39 36.08
N PRO A 31 -48.29 12.54 37.11
CA PRO A 31 -47.82 12.94 38.45
C PRO A 31 -47.00 11.81 39.10
N ALA A 32 -45.87 12.10 39.75
CA ALA A 32 -45.71 12.70 41.08
C ALA A 32 -45.99 11.72 42.24
N GLU A 33 -45.01 11.72 43.14
CA GLU A 33 -44.84 10.93 44.35
C GLU A 33 -46.01 11.11 45.34
N THR A 34 -46.35 10.04 46.05
CA THR A 34 -47.11 10.12 47.31
C THR A 34 -46.39 9.34 48.40
N VAL A 35 -45.83 10.11 49.33
CA VAL A 35 -45.47 9.75 50.70
C VAL A 35 -46.76 9.55 51.51
N ILE A 36 -46.88 8.44 52.24
CA ILE A 36 -47.71 8.36 53.45
C ILE A 36 -46.97 7.49 54.49
N ASP A 37 -46.61 8.13 55.59
CA ASP A 37 -46.20 7.55 56.88
C ASP A 37 -47.38 6.85 57.58
N ALA A 38 -47.10 5.79 58.34
CA ALA A 38 -47.44 5.71 59.78
C ALA A 38 -47.15 4.32 60.38
N ASP A 39 -46.27 4.36 61.40
CA ASP A 39 -46.29 3.64 62.68
C ASP A 39 -46.67 2.15 62.78
N MET A 40 -45.71 1.36 63.28
CA MET A 40 -45.99 0.52 64.45
C MET A 40 -44.73 0.27 65.29
N ALA A 41 -44.80 0.66 66.56
CA ALA A 41 -43.76 0.57 67.56
C ALA A 41 -43.57 -0.86 68.10
N ILE A 42 -42.32 -1.27 68.36
CA ILE A 42 -41.97 -2.21 69.44
C ILE A 42 -40.68 -1.74 70.12
N THR A 43 -40.81 -1.64 71.43
CA THR A 43 -39.89 -1.32 72.53
C THR A 43 -38.70 -2.28 72.65
N ALA A 44 -37.50 -1.75 72.93
CA ALA A 44 -36.54 -2.36 73.85
C ALA A 44 -35.50 -1.32 74.32
N ALA A 45 -35.36 -1.20 75.63
CA ALA A 45 -34.47 -0.30 76.34
C ALA A 45 -32.99 -0.76 76.27
N ASN A 46 -32.06 0.20 76.34
CA ASN A 46 -30.88 0.08 77.18
C ASN A 46 -30.21 1.44 77.45
N GLU A 47 -29.97 1.68 78.72
CA GLU A 47 -29.22 2.77 79.36
C GLU A 47 -27.72 2.73 79.01
N ALA A 48 -27.08 3.88 78.75
CA ALA A 48 -25.74 4.22 79.27
C ALA A 48 -25.21 5.61 78.81
N ALA A 49 -24.94 6.46 79.80
CA ALA A 49 -23.81 7.40 79.95
C ALA A 49 -23.72 8.73 79.14
N PRO A 50 -23.18 9.81 79.77
CA PRO A 50 -23.26 11.19 79.28
C PRO A 50 -22.15 11.59 78.28
N MET A 51 -22.50 12.61 77.50
CA MET A 51 -21.85 13.17 76.32
C MET A 51 -20.44 13.76 76.54
N CYS A 52 -19.52 13.43 75.63
CA CYS A 52 -18.41 14.31 75.23
C CYS A 52 -18.56 14.64 73.74
N PRO A 53 -18.50 15.92 73.31
CA PRO A 53 -18.57 16.24 71.89
C PRO A 53 -17.23 15.93 71.20
N PRO A 54 -17.23 15.34 69.97
CA PRO A 54 -16.02 15.18 69.19
C PRO A 54 -15.56 16.52 68.58
N PRO A 55 -14.25 16.68 68.30
CA PRO A 55 -13.70 17.92 67.76
C PRO A 55 -14.19 18.17 66.30
N PRO A 56 -14.28 19.44 65.86
CA PRO A 56 -14.74 19.76 64.51
C PRO A 56 -13.75 19.21 63.47
N THR A 57 -14.28 18.41 62.54
CA THR A 57 -13.54 17.91 61.38
C THR A 57 -13.16 19.07 60.46
N PRO A 58 -11.94 19.09 59.89
CA PRO A 58 -11.52 20.16 58.99
C PRO A 58 -12.34 20.09 57.70
N VAL A 59 -13.11 21.15 57.44
CA VAL A 59 -13.91 21.31 56.23
C VAL A 59 -13.01 21.12 55.01
N SER A 60 -13.27 20.06 54.23
CA SER A 60 -12.50 19.79 53.03
C SER A 60 -12.59 20.99 52.09
N LYS A 61 -11.43 21.59 51.79
CA LYS A 61 -11.34 22.65 50.77
C LYS A 61 -11.82 22.06 49.46
N ARG A 62 -13.02 22.44 49.01
CA ARG A 62 -13.54 22.15 47.67
C ARG A 62 -12.42 22.46 46.67
N ARG A 63 -11.82 21.42 46.09
CA ARG A 63 -10.88 21.55 44.97
C ARG A 63 -11.57 22.41 43.93
N ARG A 64 -11.09 23.65 43.71
CA ARG A 64 -11.50 24.49 42.59
C ARG A 64 -11.32 23.63 41.34
N ARG A 65 -12.44 23.20 40.73
CA ARG A 65 -12.42 22.53 39.43
C ARG A 65 -11.72 23.51 38.48
N ARG A 66 -10.51 23.18 38.05
CA ARG A 66 -9.81 23.96 37.02
C ARG A 66 -10.77 24.04 35.84
N ALA A 67 -11.06 25.26 35.37
CA ALA A 67 -11.83 25.45 34.15
C ALA A 67 -11.18 24.61 33.05
N VAL A 68 -11.94 23.66 32.51
CA VAL A 68 -11.49 22.83 31.38
C VAL A 68 -11.29 23.81 30.23
N ARG A 69 -10.03 24.09 29.87
CA ARG A 69 -9.74 24.85 28.66
C ARG A 69 -10.23 24.00 27.50
N ILE A 70 -11.28 24.45 26.82
CA ILE A 70 -11.74 23.83 25.58
C ILE A 70 -10.62 24.10 24.57
N PHE A 71 -9.84 23.07 24.28
CA PHE A 71 -8.77 23.17 23.29
C PHE A 71 -9.41 23.20 21.91
N ARG A 72 -9.38 24.35 21.24
CA ARG A 72 -9.83 24.48 19.85
C ARG A 72 -8.65 24.14 18.93
N PRO A 73 -8.81 23.21 17.98
CA PRO A 73 -7.82 22.97 16.95
C PRO A 73 -7.51 24.25 16.16
N ALA A 74 -6.31 24.34 15.60
CA ALA A 74 -5.98 25.43 14.69
C ALA A 74 -6.81 25.29 13.41
N LYS A 75 -7.22 26.43 12.84
CA LYS A 75 -7.94 26.45 11.56
C LYS A 75 -7.16 25.67 10.49
N ASP A 76 -7.87 24.87 9.71
CA ASP A 76 -7.34 24.02 8.64
C ASP A 76 -6.42 22.87 9.16
N SER A 77 -6.37 22.60 10.47
CA SER A 77 -5.69 21.41 11.01
C SER A 77 -6.48 20.13 10.70
N ILE A 78 -5.88 18.94 10.86
CA ILE A 78 -6.63 17.70 10.58
C ILE A 78 -7.80 17.56 11.55
N TYR A 79 -7.64 17.89 12.83
CA TYR A 79 -8.76 17.86 13.76
C TYR A 79 -9.82 18.92 13.45
N ASP A 80 -9.44 20.11 12.97
CA ASP A 80 -10.40 21.12 12.52
C ASP A 80 -11.26 20.59 11.36
N ILE A 81 -10.63 19.97 10.34
CA ILE A 81 -11.34 19.31 9.24
C ILE A 81 -12.30 18.23 9.74
N LEU A 82 -11.85 17.39 10.69
CA LEU A 82 -12.72 16.35 11.27
C LEU A 82 -13.92 16.94 12.02
N HIS A 83 -13.76 18.10 12.66
CA HIS A 83 -14.85 18.81 13.32
C HIS A 83 -15.78 19.52 12.33
N GLU A 84 -15.26 20.18 11.29
CA GLU A 84 -16.05 20.84 10.25
C GLU A 84 -16.93 19.84 9.47
N HIS A 85 -16.46 18.60 9.36
CA HIS A 85 -17.16 17.49 8.72
C HIS A 85 -17.66 16.45 9.73
N GLU A 86 -18.13 16.89 10.90
CA GLU A 86 -18.73 16.00 11.89
C GLU A 86 -19.88 15.19 11.28
N GLY A 87 -19.92 13.88 11.55
CA GLY A 87 -20.87 12.95 10.94
C GLY A 87 -20.43 12.35 9.60
N ALA A 88 -19.41 12.90 8.95
CA ALA A 88 -18.72 12.22 7.86
C ALA A 88 -17.73 11.19 8.43
N SER A 89 -17.68 9.99 7.84
CA SER A 89 -16.80 8.91 8.27
C SER A 89 -15.35 9.12 7.75
N LEU A 90 -14.71 10.23 8.13
CA LEU A 90 -13.37 10.61 7.67
C LEU A 90 -12.23 9.93 8.45
N PHE A 91 -12.49 9.52 9.69
CA PHE A 91 -11.48 8.85 10.53
C PHE A 91 -11.55 7.32 10.36
N VAL A 92 -11.23 6.85 9.16
CA VAL A 92 -11.24 5.43 8.79
C VAL A 92 -9.90 5.00 8.18
N ARG A 93 -9.70 3.69 8.02
CA ARG A 93 -8.49 3.17 7.38
C ARG A 93 -8.41 3.60 5.92
N PRO A 94 -7.19 3.79 5.38
CA PRO A 94 -6.96 4.19 3.99
C PRO A 94 -7.72 3.41 2.91
N ILE A 95 -7.89 2.10 3.09
CA ILE A 95 -8.63 1.28 2.11
C ILE A 95 -10.10 1.72 1.96
N CYS A 96 -10.65 2.42 2.97
CA CYS A 96 -11.98 3.01 2.99
C CYS A 96 -11.99 4.50 2.64
N TRP A 97 -10.85 5.10 2.28
CA TRP A 97 -10.81 6.50 1.85
C TRP A 97 -11.53 6.65 0.52
N THR A 98 -12.06 7.85 0.32
CA THR A 98 -12.81 8.28 -0.85
C THR A 98 -12.20 9.57 -1.42
N ASP A 99 -12.67 10.03 -2.57
CA ASP A 99 -12.20 11.28 -3.20
C ASP A 99 -12.33 12.49 -2.25
N LYS A 100 -13.30 12.46 -1.32
CA LYS A 100 -13.43 13.50 -0.29
C LYS A 100 -12.21 13.57 0.63
N HIS A 101 -11.57 12.44 0.93
CA HIS A 101 -10.35 12.43 1.71
C HIS A 101 -9.19 13.06 0.93
N ALA A 102 -9.08 12.79 -0.38
CA ALA A 102 -8.07 13.42 -1.23
C ALA A 102 -8.25 14.95 -1.25
N GLU A 103 -9.49 15.43 -1.44
CA GLU A 103 -9.82 16.86 -1.43
C GLU A 103 -9.45 17.54 -0.10
N LEU A 104 -9.87 16.96 1.03
CA LEU A 104 -9.64 17.54 2.36
C LEU A 104 -8.17 17.50 2.80
N LEU A 105 -7.42 16.50 2.34
CA LEU A 105 -5.97 16.44 2.54
C LEU A 105 -5.21 17.36 1.57
N GLY A 106 -5.90 18.01 0.63
CA GLY A 106 -5.30 18.88 -0.37
C GLY A 106 -4.46 18.12 -1.40
N ALA A 107 -4.76 16.84 -1.62
CA ALA A 107 -4.05 16.03 -2.61
C ALA A 107 -4.42 16.50 -4.03
N ARG A 108 -3.40 16.65 -4.89
CA ARG A 108 -3.57 17.09 -6.28
C ARG A 108 -2.86 16.10 -7.19
N PHE A 109 -3.56 15.72 -8.26
CA PHE A 109 -3.04 14.83 -9.29
C PHE A 109 -2.83 15.63 -10.57
N ASN A 110 -1.60 15.61 -11.07
CA ASN A 110 -1.19 16.34 -12.27
C ASN A 110 -0.72 15.33 -13.33
N LYS A 111 -1.44 15.26 -14.44
CA LYS A 111 -1.05 14.42 -15.57
C LYS A 111 0.10 15.08 -16.34
N LEU A 112 1.19 14.35 -16.51
CA LEU A 112 2.33 14.74 -17.33
C LEU A 112 2.21 14.19 -18.76
N PRO A 113 2.99 14.71 -19.73
CA PRO A 113 3.04 14.17 -21.09
C PRO A 113 3.40 12.69 -21.10
N ARG A 114 2.81 11.92 -22.02
CA ARG A 114 3.14 10.50 -22.21
C ARG A 114 4.61 10.34 -22.58
N CYS A 115 5.26 9.30 -22.05
CA CYS A 115 6.65 9.00 -22.35
C CYS A 115 6.74 7.96 -23.48
N ASP A 116 6.57 8.42 -24.71
CA ASP A 116 6.48 7.56 -25.90
C ASP A 116 7.83 7.39 -26.63
N SER A 117 8.89 8.06 -26.17
CA SER A 117 10.22 8.07 -26.81
C SER A 117 11.33 7.56 -25.88
N PRO A 118 12.28 6.74 -26.36
CA PRO A 118 12.48 6.33 -27.75
C PRO A 118 11.53 5.20 -28.18
N SER A 119 11.21 5.18 -29.47
CA SER A 119 10.47 4.10 -30.13
C SER A 119 11.16 3.80 -31.47
N PRO A 120 11.28 2.53 -31.88
CA PRO A 120 11.89 2.17 -33.15
C PRO A 120 11.21 2.91 -34.31
N LEU A 121 12.04 3.57 -35.13
CA LEU A 121 11.59 4.21 -36.37
C LEU A 121 11.30 3.13 -37.41
N ASN A 122 10.03 2.94 -37.74
CA ASN A 122 9.64 2.19 -38.93
C ASN A 122 9.93 3.06 -40.16
N VAL A 123 11.16 3.04 -40.69
CA VAL A 123 11.49 3.70 -41.95
C VAL A 123 10.90 2.85 -43.10
N PRO A 124 9.92 3.35 -43.87
CA PRO A 124 9.26 2.56 -44.91
C PRO A 124 10.16 2.21 -46.11
N GLU A 125 11.30 2.88 -46.27
CA GLU A 125 12.14 2.81 -47.48
C GLU A 125 13.37 1.90 -47.35
N SER A 126 13.43 1.05 -46.33
CA SER A 126 14.46 0.01 -46.26
C SER A 126 13.86 -1.24 -45.65
N PRO A 127 13.98 -2.43 -46.27
CA PRO A 127 13.57 -3.66 -45.62
C PRO A 127 14.32 -3.73 -44.28
N PRO A 128 13.64 -3.97 -43.15
CA PRO A 128 14.33 -4.11 -41.88
C PRO A 128 15.30 -5.26 -42.07
N ARG A 129 16.60 -4.97 -42.14
CA ARG A 129 17.62 -6.01 -42.00
C ARG A 129 17.38 -6.52 -40.58
N PRO A 130 16.84 -7.73 -40.39
CA PRO A 130 16.67 -8.25 -39.05
C PRO A 130 18.10 -8.37 -38.52
N THR A 131 18.42 -7.67 -37.43
CA THR A 131 19.61 -8.04 -36.67
C THR A 131 19.44 -9.51 -36.27
N LYS A 132 20.52 -10.30 -36.21
CA LYS A 132 20.43 -11.74 -35.95
C LYS A 132 19.65 -12.05 -34.65
N GLY A 133 19.63 -11.13 -33.67
CA GLY A 133 18.81 -11.22 -32.46
C GLY A 133 17.29 -11.25 -32.68
N HIS A 134 16.78 -10.85 -33.86
CA HIS A 134 15.37 -11.01 -34.24
C HIS A 134 15.03 -12.45 -34.68
N MET A 135 16.03 -13.26 -35.06
CA MET A 135 15.80 -14.65 -35.51
C MET A 135 15.88 -15.65 -34.36
N GLU A 136 16.64 -15.34 -33.30
CA GLU A 136 16.73 -16.14 -32.07
C GLU A 136 16.69 -15.21 -30.84
N PRO A 137 15.50 -14.97 -30.25
CA PRO A 137 15.40 -14.13 -29.07
C PRO A 137 16.14 -14.75 -27.89
N SER A 138 16.95 -13.94 -27.19
CA SER A 138 17.62 -14.37 -25.96
C SER A 138 16.62 -14.82 -24.89
N GLN A 139 17.03 -15.72 -23.99
CA GLN A 139 16.15 -16.17 -22.90
C GLN A 139 15.64 -14.99 -22.05
N THR A 140 16.45 -13.93 -21.91
CA THR A 140 16.10 -12.71 -21.18
C THR A 140 14.97 -11.95 -21.85
N ILE A 141 15.02 -11.73 -23.17
CA ILE A 141 13.95 -11.00 -23.87
C ILE A 141 12.66 -11.83 -23.94
N THR A 142 12.76 -13.16 -24.08
CA THR A 142 11.60 -14.06 -24.03
C THR A 142 10.93 -13.99 -22.66
N SER A 143 11.69 -14.12 -21.57
CA SER A 143 11.16 -14.03 -20.21
C SER A 143 10.53 -12.66 -19.89
N LEU A 144 11.14 -11.58 -20.41
CA LEU A 144 10.59 -10.23 -20.30
C LEU A 144 9.26 -10.10 -21.07
N SER A 145 9.22 -10.58 -22.31
CA SER A 145 8.03 -10.57 -23.17
C SER A 145 6.87 -11.37 -22.55
N ASP A 146 7.16 -12.56 -22.04
CA ASP A 146 6.18 -13.40 -21.37
C ASP A 146 5.63 -12.70 -20.12
N SER A 147 6.50 -12.13 -19.28
CA SER A 147 6.09 -11.40 -18.08
C SER A 147 5.24 -10.16 -18.41
N LEU A 148 5.59 -9.41 -19.45
CA LEU A 148 4.82 -8.24 -19.91
C LEU A 148 3.46 -8.64 -20.49
N THR A 149 3.40 -9.77 -21.17
CA THR A 149 2.14 -10.31 -21.70
C THR A 149 1.23 -10.76 -20.56
N GLU A 150 1.78 -11.47 -19.57
CA GLU A 150 1.01 -11.99 -18.44
C GLU A 150 0.42 -10.92 -17.52
N ILE A 151 1.10 -9.78 -17.33
CA ILE A 151 0.50 -8.65 -16.59
C ILE A 151 -0.64 -7.96 -17.36
N LEU A 152 -0.72 -8.16 -18.67
CA LEU A 152 -1.75 -7.59 -19.54
C LEU A 152 -2.85 -8.61 -19.89
N THR A 153 -2.73 -9.87 -19.49
CA THR A 153 -3.76 -10.88 -19.75
C THR A 153 -5.08 -10.48 -19.07
N PRO A 154 -6.21 -10.39 -19.81
CA PRO A 154 -7.51 -10.06 -19.24
C PRO A 154 -7.96 -11.13 -18.22
N GLY A 155 -8.33 -10.67 -17.03
CA GLY A 155 -8.53 -11.53 -15.84
C GLY A 155 -7.48 -11.20 -14.80
N SER A 156 -7.79 -11.31 -13.51
CA SER A 156 -6.78 -11.03 -12.48
C SER A 156 -5.92 -12.28 -12.28
N PRO A 157 -4.66 -12.33 -12.77
CA PRO A 157 -3.71 -13.29 -12.23
C PRO A 157 -3.67 -13.12 -10.71
N HIS A 158 -3.45 -14.21 -9.98
CA HIS A 158 -3.39 -14.16 -8.53
C HIS A 158 -2.37 -13.07 -8.11
N PRO A 159 -2.66 -12.21 -7.11
CA PRO A 159 -1.80 -11.09 -6.70
C PRO A 159 -0.30 -11.40 -6.58
N VAL A 160 0.00 -12.61 -6.14
CA VAL A 160 1.36 -13.15 -5.98
C VAL A 160 2.05 -13.31 -7.33
N MET A 161 1.34 -13.80 -8.35
CA MET A 161 1.88 -13.96 -9.70
C MET A 161 2.17 -12.61 -10.34
N THR A 162 1.23 -11.64 -10.29
CA THR A 162 1.47 -10.28 -10.81
C THR A 162 2.71 -9.66 -10.17
N SER A 163 2.86 -9.84 -8.84
CA SER A 163 4.02 -9.35 -8.10
C SER A 163 5.32 -9.99 -8.61
N SER A 164 5.31 -11.29 -8.92
CA SER A 164 6.47 -11.98 -9.49
C SER A 164 6.81 -11.51 -10.91
N PHE A 165 5.82 -11.28 -11.77
CA PHE A 165 6.05 -10.77 -13.12
C PHE A 165 6.64 -9.35 -13.09
N ILE A 166 6.11 -8.47 -12.26
CA ILE A 166 6.66 -7.10 -12.10
C ILE A 166 8.08 -7.13 -11.54
N LYS A 167 8.37 -8.03 -10.59
CA LYS A 167 9.74 -8.28 -10.15
C LYS A 167 10.64 -8.65 -11.33
N THR A 168 10.22 -9.62 -12.14
CA THR A 168 11.01 -10.08 -13.29
C THR A 168 11.24 -8.95 -14.28
N ILE A 169 10.19 -8.19 -14.64
CA ILE A 169 10.28 -7.04 -15.54
C ILE A 169 11.30 -6.02 -15.02
N LEU A 170 11.12 -5.52 -13.80
CA LEU A 170 11.99 -4.47 -13.26
C LEU A 170 13.42 -4.95 -13.00
N SER A 171 13.60 -6.20 -12.56
CA SER A 171 14.93 -6.78 -12.35
C SER A 171 15.67 -7.03 -13.67
N THR A 172 14.96 -7.29 -14.76
CA THR A 172 15.55 -7.42 -16.11
C THR A 172 15.95 -6.06 -16.68
N LEU A 173 15.11 -5.03 -16.49
CA LEU A 173 15.38 -3.68 -16.99
C LEU A 173 16.50 -2.99 -16.19
N TRP A 174 16.49 -3.09 -14.85
CA TRP A 174 17.53 -2.55 -13.97
C TRP A 174 17.84 -3.48 -12.79
N PRO A 175 18.73 -4.47 -12.98
CA PRO A 175 19.09 -5.44 -11.93
C PRO A 175 19.64 -4.80 -10.65
N GLY A 176 20.40 -3.69 -10.79
CA GLY A 176 21.02 -3.00 -9.67
C GLY A 176 20.02 -2.29 -8.75
N ALA A 177 19.01 -1.63 -9.33
CA ALA A 177 18.00 -0.89 -8.57
C ALA A 177 16.90 -1.81 -8.00
N PHE A 178 16.51 -2.85 -8.75
CA PHE A 178 15.31 -3.65 -8.44
C PHE A 178 15.57 -5.10 -8.02
N GLY A 179 16.83 -5.49 -7.79
CA GLY A 179 17.18 -6.87 -7.46
C GLY A 179 16.67 -7.40 -6.11
N LYS A 180 16.28 -6.53 -5.17
CA LYS A 180 15.79 -6.91 -3.82
C LYS A 180 14.38 -6.37 -3.53
N PRO A 181 13.33 -7.02 -4.07
CA PRO A 181 11.95 -6.64 -3.78
C PRO A 181 11.51 -7.11 -2.39
N LEU A 182 10.67 -6.31 -1.74
CA LEU A 182 9.90 -6.66 -0.56
C LEU A 182 8.47 -6.96 -0.99
N PHE A 183 8.00 -8.19 -0.77
CA PHE A 183 6.64 -8.60 -1.11
C PHE A 183 5.68 -8.34 0.03
N LEU A 184 4.49 -7.86 -0.32
CA LEU A 184 3.38 -7.57 0.60
C LEU A 184 3.78 -6.77 1.85
N PRO A 185 4.57 -5.68 1.71
CA PRO A 185 5.00 -4.93 2.88
C PRO A 185 3.80 -4.25 3.55
N GLU A 186 3.77 -4.35 4.87
CA GLU A 186 2.79 -3.68 5.71
C GLU A 186 3.37 -2.35 6.21
N LEU A 187 2.72 -1.25 5.84
CA LEU A 187 3.12 0.08 6.25
C LEU A 187 2.19 0.59 7.34
N HIS A 188 2.79 1.23 8.34
CA HIS A 188 2.08 1.86 9.44
C HIS A 188 1.81 3.33 9.11
N LEU A 189 0.76 3.88 9.72
CA LEU A 189 0.49 5.31 9.70
C LEU A 189 0.63 5.88 11.11
N PHE A 190 1.36 6.99 11.21
CA PHE A 190 1.54 7.74 12.45
C PHE A 190 0.61 8.96 12.41
N PHE A 191 -0.15 9.16 13.49
CA PHE A 191 -1.09 10.26 13.61
C PHE A 191 -1.11 10.75 15.06
N GLY A 192 -0.57 11.94 15.29
CA GLY A 192 -0.36 12.46 16.64
C GLY A 192 0.57 11.56 17.46
N ASP A 193 0.06 11.10 18.60
CA ASP A 193 0.73 10.18 19.51
C ASP A 193 0.41 8.69 19.23
N ARG A 194 -0.36 8.41 18.18
CA ARG A 194 -0.80 7.06 17.83
C ARG A 194 -0.10 6.51 16.61
N VAL A 195 0.07 5.19 16.61
CA VAL A 195 0.45 4.40 15.44
C VAL A 195 -0.68 3.46 15.06
N TYR A 196 -1.08 3.52 13.80
CA TYR A 196 -2.03 2.62 13.15
C TYR A 196 -1.24 1.57 12.38
N ARG A 197 -1.20 0.36 12.93
CA ARG A 197 -0.45 -0.75 12.36
C ARG A 197 -1.11 -1.27 11.09
N ASP A 198 -0.25 -1.66 10.16
CA ASP A 198 -0.57 -2.24 8.85
C ASP A 198 -1.65 -1.47 8.09
N ALA A 199 -1.73 -0.15 8.32
CA ALA A 199 -2.80 0.70 7.83
C ALA A 199 -2.83 0.75 6.30
N VAL A 200 -1.66 0.64 5.66
CA VAL A 200 -1.50 0.65 4.21
C VAL A 200 -0.75 -0.61 3.77
N ARG A 201 -1.23 -1.23 2.69
CA ARG A 201 -0.63 -2.42 2.08
C ARG A 201 -0.32 -2.13 0.62
N THR A 202 0.81 -2.64 0.14
CA THR A 202 1.23 -2.61 -1.27
C THR A 202 1.61 -4.02 -1.70
N GLN A 203 1.76 -4.29 -3.00
CA GLN A 203 2.11 -5.63 -3.48
C GLN A 203 3.61 -5.89 -3.44
N VAL A 204 4.38 -4.92 -3.95
CA VAL A 204 5.83 -5.01 -4.00
C VAL A 204 6.41 -3.65 -3.64
N MET A 205 7.54 -3.61 -2.96
CA MET A 205 8.27 -2.40 -2.64
C MET A 205 9.76 -2.59 -2.82
N TRP A 206 10.43 -1.51 -3.22
CA TRP A 206 11.87 -1.41 -3.30
C TRP A 206 12.34 -0.26 -2.43
N ASN A 207 13.43 -0.52 -1.73
CA ASN A 207 14.09 0.48 -0.91
C ASN A 207 15.27 1.06 -1.69
N PHE A 208 15.70 2.26 -1.31
CA PHE A 208 16.96 2.80 -1.82
C PHE A 208 18.09 1.81 -1.50
N PRO A 209 19.00 1.56 -2.47
CA PRO A 209 20.14 0.70 -2.22
C PRO A 209 20.87 1.15 -0.96
N LEU A 210 21.24 0.19 -0.11
CA LEU A 210 22.22 0.47 0.94
C LEU A 210 23.46 0.93 0.21
N GLU A 211 23.90 2.17 0.48
CA GLU A 211 25.23 2.60 0.10
C GLU A 211 26.15 1.50 0.63
N SER A 212 26.74 0.73 -0.29
CA SER A 212 27.68 -0.30 0.10
C SER A 212 28.68 0.48 0.92
N ALA A 213 28.81 0.17 2.22
CA ALA A 213 29.88 0.71 3.03
C ALA A 213 31.10 0.57 2.14
N LYS A 214 31.58 1.69 1.57
CA LYS A 214 32.71 1.66 0.65
C LYS A 214 33.72 0.84 1.41
N SER A 215 34.05 -0.30 0.82
CA SER A 215 34.90 -1.31 1.41
C SER A 215 35.86 -0.61 2.33
N SER A 216 35.84 -0.97 3.62
CA SER A 216 36.91 -0.67 4.54
C SER A 216 38.18 -1.37 4.06
N GLN A 217 38.63 -1.10 2.84
CA GLN A 217 40.03 -1.10 2.50
C GLN A 217 40.63 0.00 3.35
N ALA A 218 41.12 -0.43 4.50
CA ALA A 218 42.14 0.22 5.28
C ALA A 218 43.19 0.81 4.33
N SER A 219 42.96 2.04 3.94
CA SER A 219 43.93 2.87 3.25
C SER A 219 44.50 3.75 4.34
N PHE A 220 45.64 3.31 4.88
CA PHE A 220 46.49 4.15 5.72
C PHE A 220 46.65 5.51 5.03
N THR A 221 45.90 6.50 5.50
CA THR A 221 46.10 7.90 5.15
C THR A 221 46.32 8.64 6.45
N THR A 222 47.60 8.89 6.65
CA THR A 222 48.29 9.72 7.63
C THR A 222 47.38 10.64 8.46
N ILE A 223 47.44 10.45 9.77
CA ILE A 223 46.89 11.37 10.78
C ILE A 223 47.52 12.75 10.55
N SER A 224 46.73 13.69 10.03
CA SER A 224 47.08 15.11 10.08
C SER A 224 46.63 15.65 11.43
N THR A 225 47.60 15.91 12.31
CA THR A 225 47.38 16.59 13.59
C THR A 225 47.01 18.04 13.34
N ARG A 226 45.71 18.35 13.33
CA ARG A 226 45.24 19.74 13.43
C ARG A 226 45.08 20.17 14.89
N PRO A 227 45.35 21.44 15.25
CA PRO A 227 45.24 21.94 16.61
C PRO A 227 43.80 21.87 17.13
N ALA A 228 43.66 21.75 18.45
CA ALA A 228 42.42 21.46 19.18
C ALA A 228 41.36 22.58 19.21
N ASP A 229 41.38 23.54 18.27
CA ASP A 229 40.48 24.69 18.26
C ASP A 229 39.82 24.89 16.89
N SER A 230 38.88 24.02 16.52
CA SER A 230 37.83 24.35 15.53
C SER A 230 36.65 23.38 15.61
N TYR A 231 36.01 23.29 16.78
CA TYR A 231 34.64 22.78 16.83
C TYR A 231 33.70 23.86 16.29
N GLY A 232 33.62 23.95 14.96
CA GLY A 232 32.46 24.54 14.30
C GLY A 232 31.23 23.66 14.58
N PRO A 233 30.01 24.24 14.65
CA PRO A 233 28.81 23.44 14.84
C PRO A 233 28.72 22.40 13.72
N SER A 234 28.58 21.13 14.08
CA SER A 234 28.39 20.03 13.14
C SER A 234 27.25 20.41 12.20
N THR A 235 27.58 20.58 10.91
CA THR A 235 26.59 20.69 9.84
C THR A 235 25.60 19.54 10.01
N PRO A 236 24.28 19.80 9.99
CA PRO A 236 23.31 18.74 10.17
C PRO A 236 23.52 17.69 9.09
N THR A 237 23.74 16.44 9.51
CA THR A 237 23.80 15.29 8.62
C THR A 237 22.51 15.27 7.79
N ALA A 238 22.65 15.40 6.47
CA ALA A 238 21.53 15.33 5.55
C ALA A 238 20.78 13.99 5.74
N HIS A 239 19.45 13.98 5.53
CA HIS A 239 18.65 12.76 5.58
C HIS A 239 19.24 11.69 4.64
N ASN A 240 19.66 10.56 5.20
CA ASN A 240 20.16 9.44 4.41
C ASN A 240 19.02 8.48 4.05
N PRO A 241 18.61 8.39 2.76
CA PRO A 241 17.51 7.54 2.34
C PRO A 241 17.88 6.04 2.25
N ALA A 242 19.14 5.66 2.45
CA ALA A 242 19.61 4.28 2.26
C ALA A 242 18.79 3.25 3.07
N GLY A 243 18.29 2.22 2.38
CA GLY A 243 17.47 1.16 2.99
C GLY A 243 16.03 1.55 3.33
N LEU A 244 15.60 2.77 3.02
CA LEU A 244 14.23 3.27 3.23
C LEU A 244 13.40 3.19 1.94
N PRO A 245 12.05 3.25 2.02
CA PRO A 245 11.18 3.07 0.85
C PRO A 245 11.48 4.06 -0.28
N MET A 246 11.71 3.54 -1.48
CA MET A 246 11.97 4.34 -2.68
C MET A 246 10.74 4.35 -3.59
N MET A 247 10.19 3.15 -3.80
CA MET A 247 9.14 2.92 -4.78
C MET A 247 8.30 1.71 -4.37
N CYS A 248 7.01 1.72 -4.70
CA CYS A 248 6.18 0.53 -4.60
C CYS A 248 5.37 0.26 -5.87
N TYR A 249 4.82 -0.95 -5.95
CA TYR A 249 3.92 -1.38 -7.00
C TYR A 249 2.57 -1.78 -6.42
N ILE A 250 1.50 -1.41 -7.13
CA ILE A 250 0.15 -1.92 -6.90
C ILE A 250 -0.63 -2.04 -8.21
N SER A 251 -1.37 -3.13 -8.35
CA SER A 251 -2.32 -3.40 -9.42
C SER A 251 -3.66 -2.70 -9.12
N ARG A 252 -4.12 -1.87 -10.06
CA ARG A 252 -5.45 -1.25 -10.02
C ARG A 252 -6.57 -2.29 -9.93
N ASN A 253 -6.46 -3.35 -10.72
CA ASN A 253 -7.42 -4.45 -10.73
C ASN A 253 -7.50 -5.14 -9.37
N GLN A 254 -6.35 -5.40 -8.74
CA GLN A 254 -6.35 -5.97 -7.40
C GLN A 254 -6.95 -5.02 -6.38
N LEU A 255 -6.60 -3.73 -6.41
CA LEU A 255 -7.15 -2.75 -5.47
C LEU A 255 -8.68 -2.66 -5.60
N ALA A 256 -9.19 -2.68 -6.83
CA ALA A 256 -10.63 -2.73 -7.11
C ALA A 256 -11.29 -4.02 -6.57
N VAL A 257 -10.65 -5.18 -6.73
CA VAL A 257 -11.11 -6.46 -6.16
C VAL A 257 -11.15 -6.39 -4.63
N VAL A 258 -10.08 -5.90 -3.99
CA VAL A 258 -10.00 -5.76 -2.53
C VAL A 258 -11.11 -4.87 -2.00
N ARG A 259 -11.38 -3.72 -2.64
CA ARG A 259 -12.49 -2.84 -2.24
C ARG A 259 -13.86 -3.47 -2.43
N ARG A 260 -14.03 -4.24 -3.51
CA ARG A 260 -15.30 -4.94 -3.80
C ARG A 260 -15.61 -6.03 -2.77
N THR A 261 -14.59 -6.68 -2.21
CA THR A 261 -14.71 -7.76 -1.22
C THR A 261 -14.38 -7.35 0.21
N LEU A 262 -14.08 -6.08 0.46
CA LEU A 262 -13.61 -5.56 1.75
C LEU A 262 -14.57 -5.85 2.90
N PHE A 263 -15.87 -5.77 2.64
CA PHE A 263 -16.90 -5.90 3.65
C PHE A 263 -17.37 -7.35 3.74
N ARG A 264 -17.13 -7.97 4.91
CA ARG A 264 -17.62 -9.32 5.20
C ARG A 264 -19.15 -9.37 5.15
N ILE A 265 -19.68 -10.35 4.43
CA ILE A 265 -21.12 -10.64 4.40
C ILE A 265 -21.40 -11.70 5.45
N ALA A 266 -22.06 -11.32 6.54
CA ALA A 266 -22.50 -12.26 7.54
C ALA A 266 -23.61 -13.16 6.95
N PRO A 267 -23.58 -14.48 7.19
CA PRO A 267 -24.65 -15.35 6.74
C PRO A 267 -25.97 -15.00 7.44
N GLY A 268 -27.08 -15.28 6.76
CA GLY A 268 -28.43 -15.11 7.29
C GLY A 268 -28.82 -16.23 8.27
N PRO A 269 -30.03 -16.16 8.83
CA PRO A 269 -30.59 -17.25 9.63
C PRO A 269 -30.49 -18.60 8.90
N GLY A 270 -30.10 -19.65 9.62
CA GLY A 270 -29.87 -20.98 9.02
C GLY A 270 -28.66 -21.06 8.08
N ARG A 271 -27.68 -20.17 8.23
CA ARG A 271 -26.50 -20.04 7.33
C ARG A 271 -26.86 -19.75 5.86
N SER A 272 -28.04 -19.19 5.62
CA SER A 272 -28.51 -18.84 4.28
C SER A 272 -27.80 -17.60 3.72
N TRP A 273 -27.88 -17.41 2.40
CA TRP A 273 -27.33 -16.22 1.75
C TRP A 273 -28.07 -14.95 2.20
N ASN A 274 -27.33 -13.97 2.72
CA ASN A 274 -27.89 -12.71 3.22
C ASN A 274 -27.92 -11.63 2.11
N ALA A 275 -28.89 -11.75 1.20
CA ALA A 275 -29.02 -10.85 0.06
C ALA A 275 -29.17 -9.34 0.43
N PRO A 276 -29.91 -8.95 1.50
CA PRO A 276 -29.97 -7.55 1.93
C PRO A 276 -28.61 -7.00 2.38
N VAL A 277 -27.87 -7.75 3.22
CA VAL A 277 -26.53 -7.33 3.67
C VAL A 277 -25.57 -7.28 2.48
N PHE A 278 -25.61 -8.27 1.59
CA PHE A 278 -24.82 -8.23 0.36
C PHE A 278 -25.06 -6.96 -0.45
N ARG A 279 -26.33 -6.60 -0.72
CA ARG A 279 -26.68 -5.38 -1.46
C ARG A 279 -26.20 -4.11 -0.75
N LEU A 280 -26.32 -4.04 0.58
CA LEU A 280 -25.82 -2.92 1.38
C LEU A 280 -24.30 -2.80 1.30
N GLN A 281 -23.57 -3.91 1.45
CA GLN A 281 -22.11 -3.90 1.35
C GLN A 281 -21.62 -3.60 -0.07
N GLN A 282 -22.34 -4.07 -1.09
CA GLN A 282 -22.08 -3.71 -2.48
C GLN A 282 -22.31 -2.21 -2.74
N ALA A 283 -23.36 -1.62 -2.15
CA ALA A 283 -23.57 -0.17 -2.24
C ALA A 283 -22.43 0.60 -1.56
N ARG A 284 -21.94 0.14 -0.40
CA ARG A 284 -20.80 0.73 0.29
C ARG A 284 -19.49 0.62 -0.48
N SER A 285 -19.22 -0.54 -1.10
CA SER A 285 -17.97 -0.71 -1.87
C SER A 285 -17.92 0.12 -3.14
N ARG A 286 -19.08 0.43 -3.75
CA ARG A 286 -19.15 1.36 -4.90
C ARG A 286 -18.71 2.78 -4.54
N LEU A 287 -18.92 3.22 -3.28
CA LEU A 287 -18.46 4.53 -2.81
C LEU A 287 -16.94 4.63 -2.69
N LEU A 288 -16.22 3.50 -2.70
CA LEU A 288 -14.76 3.44 -2.65
C LEU A 288 -14.12 3.43 -4.04
N VAL A 289 -14.93 3.39 -5.11
CA VAL A 289 -14.43 3.49 -6.48
C VAL A 289 -14.15 4.97 -6.74
N PRO A 290 -12.92 5.34 -7.14
CA PRO A 290 -12.60 6.74 -7.41
C PRO A 290 -13.38 7.23 -8.63
N ALA A 291 -13.73 8.52 -8.66
CA ALA A 291 -14.40 9.13 -9.80
C ALA A 291 -13.52 9.12 -11.06
N ASP A 292 -12.21 9.28 -10.89
CA ASP A 292 -11.19 9.12 -11.92
C ASP A 292 -10.26 7.96 -11.51
N PRO A 293 -10.11 6.89 -12.32
CA PRO A 293 -9.24 5.76 -12.00
C PRO A 293 -7.76 6.13 -11.85
N ASP A 294 -7.32 7.25 -12.44
CA ASP A 294 -5.96 7.73 -12.28
C ASP A 294 -5.75 8.50 -10.95
N HIS A 295 -6.82 8.97 -10.29
CA HIS A 295 -6.76 9.81 -9.09
C HIS A 295 -7.16 9.04 -7.82
N ASP A 296 -6.68 7.80 -7.69
CA ASP A 296 -7.03 6.95 -6.56
C ASP A 296 -6.41 7.46 -5.24
N VAL A 297 -7.26 7.78 -4.28
CA VAL A 297 -6.88 8.27 -2.95
C VAL A 297 -6.01 7.28 -2.14
N GLN A 298 -6.01 5.99 -2.49
CA GLN A 298 -5.10 5.03 -1.87
C GLN A 298 -3.63 5.38 -2.15
N PHE A 299 -3.31 6.02 -3.28
CA PHE A 299 -1.96 6.48 -3.58
C PHE A 299 -1.49 7.57 -2.61
N VAL A 300 -2.39 8.46 -2.18
CA VAL A 300 -2.11 9.47 -1.14
C VAL A 300 -1.67 8.79 0.16
N ALA A 301 -2.40 7.74 0.57
CA ALA A 301 -2.07 6.99 1.77
C ALA A 301 -0.75 6.22 1.66
N MET A 302 -0.46 5.65 0.47
CA MET A 302 0.82 4.98 0.21
C MET A 302 2.00 5.93 0.28
N PHE A 303 1.91 7.09 -0.37
CA PHE A 303 2.95 8.11 -0.29
C PHE A 303 3.15 8.60 1.14
N LEU A 304 2.07 8.87 1.88
CA LEU A 304 2.15 9.24 3.29
C LEU A 304 2.84 8.16 4.13
N ALA A 305 2.43 6.90 4.02
CA ALA A 305 2.98 5.82 4.83
C ALA A 305 4.44 5.51 4.48
N MET A 306 4.80 5.54 3.19
CA MET A 306 6.17 5.40 2.74
C MET A 306 7.03 6.55 3.26
N ALA A 307 6.58 7.81 3.13
CA ALA A 307 7.31 8.98 3.62
C ALA A 307 7.48 8.96 5.14
N GLN A 308 6.45 8.57 5.89
CA GLN A 308 6.56 8.42 7.34
C GLN A 308 7.61 7.37 7.73
N ARG A 309 7.76 6.28 6.98
CA ARG A 309 8.78 5.25 7.24
C ARG A 309 10.22 5.78 7.14
N HIS A 310 10.45 6.91 6.46
CA HIS A 310 11.77 7.56 6.41
C HIS A 310 12.16 8.20 7.76
N PHE A 311 11.18 8.71 8.50
CA PHE A 311 11.42 9.51 9.71
C PHE A 311 11.04 8.79 11.01
N TYR A 312 10.17 7.78 10.93
CA TYR A 312 9.72 7.01 12.07
C TYR A 312 10.37 5.63 12.11
N ASN A 313 10.91 5.29 13.28
CA ASN A 313 11.41 3.95 13.55
C ASN A 313 10.28 2.90 13.53
N ALA A 314 10.65 1.66 13.24
CA ALA A 314 9.73 0.54 13.28
C ALA A 314 9.13 0.38 14.69
N PRO A 315 7.80 0.21 14.81
CA PRO A 315 7.19 0.08 16.11
C PRO A 315 7.47 -1.22 16.83
N PRO A 316 7.54 -1.23 18.19
CA PRO A 316 7.54 -2.47 18.93
C PRO A 316 6.33 -3.30 18.51
N PRO A 317 6.51 -4.63 18.45
CA PRO A 317 5.45 -5.55 18.12
C PRO A 317 4.29 -5.35 19.10
N SER A 318 3.07 -5.37 18.57
CA SER A 318 1.85 -5.31 19.37
C SER A 318 0.75 -6.05 18.65
N SER A 319 -0.09 -6.74 19.41
CA SER A 319 -1.32 -7.36 18.91
C SER A 319 -2.41 -6.33 18.58
N ARG A 320 -2.30 -5.09 19.06
CA ARG A 320 -3.29 -4.05 18.79
C ARG A 320 -3.02 -3.35 17.47
N ARG A 321 -4.08 -3.21 16.67
CA ARG A 321 -4.08 -2.45 15.40
C ARG A 321 -3.79 -0.97 15.61
N ASP A 322 -4.13 -0.42 16.77
CA ASP A 322 -3.72 0.91 17.20
C ASP A 322 -3.00 0.83 18.55
N SER A 323 -1.95 1.62 18.70
CA SER A 323 -1.36 1.84 20.02
C SER A 323 -0.81 3.25 20.13
N GLN A 324 -0.59 3.69 21.35
CA GLN A 324 0.26 4.83 21.58
C GLN A 324 1.67 4.48 21.10
N TRP A 325 2.26 5.34 20.29
CA TRP A 325 3.64 5.21 19.83
C TRP A 325 4.63 5.68 20.90
N ALA A 326 4.15 6.57 21.76
CA ALA A 326 4.92 7.24 22.78
C ALA A 326 4.37 6.94 24.18
N THR A 327 5.09 6.16 24.96
CA THR A 327 4.89 6.18 26.41
C THR A 327 5.49 7.50 26.91
N PRO A 328 4.72 8.44 27.49
CA PRO A 328 5.33 9.59 28.15
C PRO A 328 6.20 9.06 29.28
N SER A 329 7.52 9.12 29.10
CA SER A 329 8.44 8.93 30.22
C SER A 329 8.18 10.06 31.21
N PRO A 330 8.10 9.80 32.53
CA PRO A 330 7.96 10.85 33.54
C PRO A 330 9.08 11.90 33.48
N THR A 331 10.19 11.62 32.77
CA THR A 331 11.33 12.52 32.59
C THR A 331 11.44 13.17 31.19
N LYS A 332 10.61 12.80 30.21
CA LYS A 332 10.61 13.41 28.86
C LYS A 332 9.18 13.71 28.42
N THR A 333 8.78 14.97 28.59
CA THR A 333 7.44 15.51 28.28
C THR A 333 7.16 15.71 26.79
N THR A 334 8.12 15.48 25.91
CA THR A 334 7.96 15.65 24.46
C THR A 334 8.75 14.59 23.72
N LEU A 335 8.09 13.88 22.79
CA LEU A 335 8.78 13.05 21.81
C LEU A 335 9.83 13.89 21.09
N PRO A 336 11.01 13.31 20.77
CA PRO A 336 11.91 13.95 19.82
C PRO A 336 11.14 14.10 18.52
N ARG A 337 10.83 15.35 18.16
CA ARG A 337 10.18 15.68 16.89
C ARG A 337 11.10 15.19 15.78
N PRO A 338 10.65 14.31 14.87
CA PRO A 338 11.44 13.95 13.71
C PRO A 338 11.75 15.21 12.91
N ARG A 339 12.99 15.32 12.43
CA ARG A 339 13.34 16.38 11.48
C ARG A 339 12.83 15.95 10.11
N PHE A 340 11.62 16.39 9.79
CA PHE A 340 11.03 16.13 8.48
C PHE A 340 11.76 16.92 7.40
N GLU A 341 11.89 16.29 6.23
CA GLU A 341 12.46 16.85 5.01
C GLU A 341 11.52 16.48 3.86
N ASP A 342 11.60 17.24 2.76
CA ASP A 342 10.78 16.97 1.58
C ASP A 342 11.31 15.71 0.89
N ILE A 343 10.41 14.78 0.54
CA ILE A 343 10.77 13.49 -0.07
C ILE A 343 10.00 13.30 -1.37
N LYS A 344 10.72 12.83 -2.39
CA LYS A 344 10.17 12.36 -3.66
C LYS A 344 10.10 10.83 -3.66
N LEU A 345 8.91 10.28 -3.88
CA LEU A 345 8.63 8.84 -3.86
C LEU A 345 7.87 8.42 -5.11
N HIS A 346 7.88 7.12 -5.41
CA HIS A 346 7.25 6.61 -6.64
C HIS A 346 6.26 5.46 -6.39
N ILE A 347 5.18 5.42 -7.16
CA ILE A 347 4.26 4.28 -7.22
C ILE A 347 4.13 3.87 -8.69
N LEU A 348 4.36 2.59 -8.98
CA LEU A 348 4.11 2.00 -10.28
C LEU A 348 2.79 1.24 -10.28
N THR A 349 2.05 1.44 -11.35
CA THR A 349 0.90 0.59 -11.68
C THR A 349 0.87 0.34 -13.19
N HIS A 350 -0.11 -0.42 -13.65
CA HIS A 350 -0.33 -0.69 -15.06
C HIS A 350 -1.82 -0.60 -15.38
N ASP A 351 -2.08 -0.21 -16.61
CA ASP A 351 -3.39 -0.22 -17.25
C ASP A 351 -3.42 -1.40 -18.23
N VAL A 352 -4.34 -2.33 -17.98
CA VAL A 352 -4.50 -3.54 -18.81
C VAL A 352 -5.14 -3.19 -20.14
N ASP A 353 -6.07 -2.23 -20.16
CA ASP A 353 -6.87 -1.90 -21.34
C ASP A 353 -6.03 -1.12 -22.37
N GLU A 354 -5.20 -0.19 -21.90
CA GLU A 354 -4.33 0.63 -22.75
C GLU A 354 -2.93 0.04 -22.96
N ALA A 355 -2.60 -1.06 -22.27
CA ALA A 355 -1.26 -1.67 -22.25
C ALA A 355 -0.14 -0.66 -21.89
N GLU A 356 -0.36 0.11 -20.83
CA GLU A 356 0.56 1.15 -20.35
C GLU A 356 1.00 0.89 -18.91
N PHE A 357 2.26 1.18 -18.60
CA PHE A 357 2.66 1.48 -17.22
C PHE A 357 2.26 2.91 -16.87
N ILE A 358 1.93 3.13 -15.60
CA ILE A 358 1.66 4.46 -15.08
C ILE A 358 2.54 4.65 -13.86
N VAL A 359 3.43 5.65 -13.94
CA VAL A 359 4.36 6.02 -12.89
C VAL A 359 3.84 7.26 -12.21
N TYR A 360 3.56 7.13 -10.92
CA TYR A 360 3.20 8.24 -10.05
C TYR A 360 4.42 8.70 -9.26
N THR A 361 4.59 10.01 -9.18
CA THR A 361 5.64 10.68 -8.44
C THR A 361 5.00 11.56 -7.39
N GLY A 362 5.16 11.20 -6.12
CA GLY A 362 4.64 11.95 -4.99
C GLY A 362 5.70 12.87 -4.41
N HIS A 363 5.40 14.16 -4.33
CA HIS A 363 6.21 15.18 -3.66
C HIS A 363 5.65 15.42 -2.25
N VAL A 364 6.15 14.66 -1.28
CA VAL A 364 5.68 14.71 0.10
C VAL A 364 6.49 15.76 0.86
N THR A 365 5.84 16.86 1.26
CA THR A 365 6.51 17.96 1.96
C THR A 365 6.67 17.67 3.46
N ALA A 366 7.73 18.22 4.06
CA ALA A 366 7.97 18.16 5.50
C ALA A 366 6.78 18.72 6.29
N LYS A 367 6.22 19.85 5.84
CA LYS A 367 5.05 20.50 6.46
C LYS A 367 3.79 19.63 6.38
N PHE A 368 3.61 18.87 5.30
CA PHE A 368 2.51 17.90 5.20
C PHE A 368 2.68 16.79 6.25
N LEU A 369 3.89 16.23 6.41
CA LEU A 369 4.17 15.21 7.43
C LEU A 369 4.00 15.76 8.86
N GLU A 370 4.43 16.99 9.11
CA GLU A 370 4.24 17.68 10.39
C GLU A 370 2.78 17.78 10.79
N ARG A 371 1.88 17.98 9.81
CA ARG A 371 0.43 18.04 10.05
C ARG A 371 -0.12 16.72 10.59
N PHE A 372 0.43 15.58 10.16
CA PHE A 372 0.06 14.27 10.72
C PHE A 372 0.75 14.00 12.06
N HIS A 373 1.95 14.54 12.28
CA HIS A 373 2.64 14.42 13.56
C HIS A 373 1.97 15.24 14.68
N ASP A 374 1.47 16.44 14.37
CA ASP A 374 0.70 17.29 15.29
C ASP A 374 -0.65 17.69 14.66
N PRO A 375 -1.66 16.80 14.71
CA PRO A 375 -2.93 16.99 14.02
C PRO A 375 -3.80 18.14 14.54
N LEU A 376 -3.40 18.78 15.65
CA LEU A 376 -4.03 19.99 16.19
C LEU A 376 -3.52 21.27 15.53
N LYS A 377 -2.38 21.22 14.83
CA LYS A 377 -1.75 22.35 14.16
C LYS A 377 -1.89 22.25 12.65
N ALA A 378 -1.81 23.39 12.00
CA ALA A 378 -1.77 23.52 10.54
C ALA A 378 -0.51 24.30 10.13
N PRO A 379 0.64 23.63 9.95
CA PRO A 379 1.84 24.26 9.43
C PRO A 379 1.53 24.90 8.07
N ARG A 380 1.93 26.16 7.88
CA ARG A 380 1.67 26.91 6.64
C ARG A 380 2.93 26.98 5.77
N ASP A 381 2.75 26.90 4.46
CA ASP A 381 3.78 27.15 3.46
C ASP A 381 4.22 28.63 3.48
N GLU A 382 5.22 28.98 2.65
CA GLU A 382 5.70 30.37 2.53
C GLU A 382 4.61 31.33 2.03
N PHE A 383 3.60 30.81 1.35
CA PHE A 383 2.44 31.52 0.82
C PHE A 383 1.26 31.55 1.79
N GLY A 384 1.43 31.07 3.03
CA GLY A 384 0.38 31.05 4.04
C GLY A 384 -0.70 29.98 3.84
N ARG A 385 -0.53 29.03 2.91
CA ARG A 385 -1.47 27.94 2.63
C ARG A 385 -1.09 26.69 3.43
N VAL A 386 -2.06 25.83 3.72
CA VAL A 386 -1.76 24.51 4.29
C VAL A 386 -1.31 23.59 3.15
N PRO A 387 -0.10 23.03 3.21
CA PRO A 387 0.41 22.19 2.15
C PRO A 387 -0.38 20.88 2.09
N GLY A 388 -0.76 20.50 0.88
CA GLY A 388 -1.29 19.19 0.56
C GLY A 388 -0.21 18.28 -0.03
N LEU A 389 -0.64 17.20 -0.66
CA LEU A 389 0.23 16.28 -1.38
C LEU A 389 0.14 16.53 -2.89
N GLU A 390 1.27 16.78 -3.53
CA GLU A 390 1.34 16.88 -4.99
C GLU A 390 1.78 15.54 -5.58
N ILE A 391 0.97 15.02 -6.50
CA ILE A 391 1.21 13.77 -7.20
C ILE A 391 1.22 14.05 -8.69
N GLU A 392 2.35 13.83 -9.33
CA GLU A 392 2.47 13.85 -10.78
C GLU A 392 2.36 12.43 -11.31
N TYR A 393 1.83 12.24 -12.52
CA TYR A 393 1.85 10.92 -13.14
C TYR A 393 2.06 10.95 -14.64
N THR A 394 2.83 9.97 -15.11
CA THR A 394 3.20 9.80 -16.52
C THR A 394 2.79 8.41 -16.97
N ARG A 395 2.24 8.31 -18.18
CA ARG A 395 1.95 7.02 -18.81
C ARG A 395 3.08 6.61 -19.76
N VAL A 396 3.38 5.33 -19.78
CA VAL A 396 4.48 4.73 -20.53
C VAL A 396 3.96 3.51 -21.30
N PRO A 397 3.87 3.56 -22.64
CA PRO A 397 3.46 2.40 -23.43
C PRO A 397 4.42 1.22 -23.24
N ILE A 398 3.87 0.05 -22.94
CA ILE A 398 4.65 -1.20 -22.80
C ILE A 398 5.24 -1.61 -24.14
N TRP A 399 4.47 -1.47 -25.21
CA TRP A 399 4.86 -1.83 -26.56
C TRP A 399 5.33 -0.61 -27.35
N PRO A 400 6.38 -0.74 -28.18
CA PRO A 400 7.22 -1.93 -28.38
C PRO A 400 8.20 -2.18 -27.21
N ILE A 401 8.60 -3.43 -26.94
CA ILE A 401 9.55 -3.75 -25.84
C ILE A 401 10.89 -3.04 -26.07
N LEU A 402 11.34 -2.94 -27.33
CA LEU A 402 12.53 -2.16 -27.66
C LEU A 402 12.30 -0.68 -27.32
N GLY A 403 13.21 -0.10 -26.54
CA GLY A 403 13.05 1.26 -26.01
C GLY A 403 12.25 1.35 -24.70
N LEU A 404 11.64 0.25 -24.22
CA LEU A 404 10.83 0.25 -22.99
C LEU A 404 11.67 0.64 -21.77
N ARG A 405 12.91 0.15 -21.70
CA ARG A 405 13.86 0.50 -20.65
C ARG A 405 14.02 2.01 -20.58
N GLU A 406 14.29 2.67 -21.70
CA GLU A 406 14.57 4.10 -21.74
C GLU A 406 13.30 4.93 -21.49
N ARG A 407 12.15 4.51 -22.05
CA ARG A 407 10.85 5.18 -21.80
C ARG A 407 10.45 5.10 -20.33
N LEU A 408 10.51 3.92 -19.72
CA LEU A 408 10.17 3.74 -18.32
C LEU A 408 11.23 4.38 -17.41
N GLY A 409 12.51 4.36 -17.80
CA GLY A 409 13.60 5.02 -17.10
C GLY A 409 13.44 6.53 -17.03
N LYS A 410 12.98 7.18 -18.12
CA LYS A 410 12.64 8.61 -18.14
C LYS A 410 11.52 8.95 -17.17
N ALA A 411 10.49 8.10 -17.10
CA ALA A 411 9.36 8.30 -16.20
C ALA A 411 9.74 8.11 -14.72
N LEU A 412 10.61 7.14 -14.41
CA LEU A 412 11.10 6.88 -13.05
C LEU A 412 12.19 7.87 -12.60
N GLY A 413 13.01 8.35 -13.54
CA GLY A 413 14.12 9.26 -13.29
C GLY A 413 15.40 8.56 -12.85
N GLU A 414 16.53 9.20 -13.16
CA GLU A 414 17.89 8.69 -12.93
C GLU A 414 18.18 8.40 -11.44
N GLY A 415 17.54 9.14 -10.53
CA GLY A 415 17.70 8.92 -9.08
C GLY A 415 17.21 7.55 -8.59
N ILE A 416 16.36 6.86 -9.36
CA ILE A 416 15.89 5.50 -9.06
C ILE A 416 16.66 4.47 -9.87
N VAL A 417 16.70 4.65 -11.19
CA VAL A 417 17.17 3.61 -12.11
C VAL A 417 18.69 3.62 -12.29
N GLY A 418 19.37 4.67 -11.81
CA GLY A 418 20.78 4.93 -12.06
C GLY A 418 21.02 5.60 -13.40
N PRO A 419 22.29 5.91 -13.75
CA PRO A 419 22.64 6.52 -15.01
C PRO A 419 22.28 5.61 -16.19
N PHE A 420 21.63 6.17 -17.20
CA PHE A 420 21.33 5.51 -18.47
C PHE A 420 21.28 6.54 -19.60
N ASP A 421 21.54 6.10 -20.84
CA ASP A 421 21.37 6.97 -22.01
C ASP A 421 19.90 6.91 -22.48
N PRO A 422 19.15 8.02 -22.48
CA PRO A 422 17.77 8.06 -22.94
C PRO A 422 17.57 7.91 -24.46
N THR A 423 18.66 7.89 -25.23
CA THR A 423 18.65 7.87 -26.70
C THR A 423 19.12 6.55 -27.30
N GLU A 424 19.95 5.80 -26.58
CA GLU A 424 20.42 4.48 -26.96
C GLU A 424 19.46 3.40 -26.46
N MET A 425 18.83 2.65 -27.36
CA MET A 425 17.89 1.58 -26.99
C MET A 425 18.64 0.29 -26.67
N GLU A 426 18.49 -0.24 -25.46
CA GLU A 426 19.03 -1.54 -25.06
C GLU A 426 18.44 -2.68 -25.91
N THR A 427 19.29 -3.55 -26.46
CA THR A 427 18.88 -4.70 -27.30
C THR A 427 19.04 -6.06 -26.62
N TRP A 428 19.63 -6.13 -25.42
CA TRP A 428 19.90 -7.36 -24.65
C TRP A 428 20.59 -8.48 -25.48
N GLU A 429 21.38 -8.11 -26.49
CA GLU A 429 22.16 -9.04 -27.31
C GLU A 429 23.42 -9.48 -26.54
N THR A 430 23.70 -10.78 -26.53
CA THR A 430 24.92 -11.31 -25.89
C THR A 430 26.12 -10.86 -26.71
N LYS A 431 27.10 -10.18 -26.08
CA LYS A 431 28.36 -9.76 -26.74
C LYS A 431 29.14 -10.89 -27.42
N ALA A 432 28.83 -12.15 -27.11
CA ALA A 432 29.40 -13.34 -27.74
C ALA A 432 28.95 -13.53 -29.21
N ASP A 433 27.84 -12.92 -29.64
CA ASP A 433 27.22 -13.21 -30.95
C ASP A 433 27.55 -12.15 -32.03
N THR A 434 28.29 -11.09 -31.67
CA THR A 434 28.80 -10.08 -32.61
C THR A 434 30.15 -10.47 -33.22
N GLU A 435 30.86 -11.45 -32.65
CA GLU A 435 32.07 -11.98 -33.25
C GLU A 435 31.69 -13.14 -34.17
N LEU A 436 31.67 -12.89 -35.49
CA LEU A 436 32.20 -13.71 -36.61
C LEU A 436 31.46 -13.45 -37.95
N PRO A 437 32.06 -13.71 -39.13
CA PRO A 437 33.47 -13.93 -39.47
C PRO A 437 33.97 -12.95 -40.56
N ASN A 438 35.26 -12.62 -40.61
CA ASN A 438 35.84 -12.19 -41.88
C ASN A 438 37.21 -12.81 -42.16
N VAL A 439 37.35 -13.16 -43.42
CA VAL A 439 38.30 -14.11 -44.00
C VAL A 439 39.70 -13.52 -44.14
N GLY A 440 40.70 -14.32 -43.77
CA GLY A 440 41.97 -14.45 -44.51
C GLY A 440 43.04 -13.39 -44.27
N GLY A 441 44.07 -13.75 -43.50
CA GLY A 441 45.34 -13.01 -43.44
C GLY A 441 46.27 -13.54 -42.36
N SER A 442 47.10 -14.51 -42.71
CA SER A 442 48.17 -15.07 -41.88
C SER A 442 49.20 -13.99 -41.49
N VAL A 443 49.67 -14.01 -40.23
CA VAL A 443 51.08 -14.24 -39.81
C VAL A 443 51.28 -13.75 -38.35
N ASP A 444 51.65 -14.71 -37.49
CA ASP A 444 52.42 -14.68 -36.23
C ASP A 444 52.13 -13.69 -35.09
N GLY A 445 51.96 -14.24 -33.87
CA GLY A 445 52.36 -13.53 -32.64
C GLY A 445 51.65 -13.83 -31.32
N ARG A 446 51.86 -15.04 -30.77
CA ARG A 446 52.04 -15.35 -29.33
C ARG A 446 50.93 -15.08 -28.26
N GLU A 447 50.65 -16.19 -27.55
CA GLU A 447 50.35 -16.32 -26.10
C GLU A 447 48.95 -15.95 -25.56
N SER A 448 48.13 -16.98 -25.29
CA SER A 448 47.93 -17.45 -23.89
C SER A 448 47.04 -18.70 -23.82
N GLN A 449 47.56 -19.70 -23.14
CA GLN A 449 46.88 -20.94 -22.76
C GLN A 449 45.94 -20.69 -21.57
N SER A 450 44.69 -21.15 -21.64
CA SER A 450 44.16 -22.10 -20.65
C SER A 450 42.78 -22.57 -21.09
N ASN A 451 42.73 -23.79 -21.61
CA ASN A 451 41.50 -24.53 -21.81
C ASN A 451 41.51 -25.72 -20.84
N GLY A 452 40.42 -25.92 -20.11
CA GLY A 452 40.33 -26.91 -19.05
C GLY A 452 38.90 -27.20 -18.61
N LYS A 453 37.98 -27.42 -19.55
CA LYS A 453 36.70 -28.10 -19.25
C LYS A 453 36.99 -29.57 -18.93
N ARG A 454 36.64 -30.03 -17.72
CA ARG A 454 36.31 -31.43 -17.46
C ARG A 454 34.85 -31.52 -17.02
N LYS A 455 34.07 -32.16 -17.88
CA LYS A 455 32.71 -32.63 -17.68
C LYS A 455 32.76 -33.93 -16.85
N ARG A 456 31.94 -34.07 -15.82
CA ARG A 456 31.48 -35.38 -15.33
C ARG A 456 30.04 -35.24 -14.82
N GLU A 457 29.16 -35.98 -15.47
CA GLU A 457 27.75 -36.17 -15.09
C GLU A 457 27.62 -37.30 -14.05
N ALA A 458 26.44 -37.29 -13.40
CA ALA A 458 25.79 -38.30 -12.57
C ALA A 458 26.31 -38.50 -11.14
N LEU A 459 25.50 -38.05 -10.16
CA LEU A 459 24.71 -38.96 -9.31
C LEU A 459 23.49 -38.19 -8.75
N SER A 460 22.33 -38.55 -9.28
CA SER A 460 21.01 -38.36 -8.69
C SER A 460 20.80 -39.39 -7.59
N GLU A 461 20.48 -38.97 -6.37
CA GLU A 461 19.50 -39.59 -5.46
C GLU A 461 19.57 -38.94 -4.06
N VAL A 462 18.41 -38.88 -3.42
CA VAL A 462 18.16 -38.53 -2.01
C VAL A 462 18.14 -37.03 -1.67
N PHE A 463 16.95 -36.42 -1.74
CA PHE A 463 16.20 -35.95 -0.55
C PHE A 463 14.81 -35.45 -0.98
N ASN A 464 13.82 -36.32 -0.78
CA ASN A 464 12.41 -35.96 -0.67
C ASN A 464 12.11 -35.57 0.79
N ALA A 465 11.05 -34.76 0.96
CA ALA A 465 10.40 -34.31 2.20
C ALA A 465 11.14 -33.15 2.89
N SER A 466 10.51 -32.07 3.37
CA SER A 466 9.15 -31.91 3.87
C SER A 466 8.85 -30.40 4.01
N PHE A 467 7.67 -29.93 3.59
CA PHE A 467 6.94 -28.91 4.35
C PHE A 467 5.45 -29.03 3.99
N ASP A 468 4.74 -29.77 4.84
CA ASP A 468 3.29 -29.91 4.81
C ASP A 468 2.59 -28.64 5.34
N GLU A 469 1.45 -28.43 4.71
CA GLU A 469 0.41 -27.44 4.92
C GLU A 469 -0.46 -27.90 6.10
N GLU A 470 -0.46 -27.16 7.21
CA GLU A 470 -1.35 -27.42 8.35
C GLU A 470 -2.58 -26.53 8.23
N SER A 471 -3.66 -27.11 7.69
CA SER A 471 -5.01 -26.59 7.77
C SER A 471 -5.74 -27.32 8.90
N ASP A 472 -6.04 -26.61 9.98
CA ASP A 472 -6.91 -27.06 11.06
C ASP A 472 -8.34 -27.29 10.56
N ALA A 473 -8.86 -28.50 10.80
CA ALA A 473 -10.29 -28.76 10.88
C ALA A 473 -10.58 -29.80 11.96
N ASP A 474 -11.54 -29.45 12.82
CA ASP A 474 -11.97 -30.15 14.02
C ASP A 474 -12.51 -31.58 13.78
N GLU A 475 -12.16 -32.42 14.77
CA GLU A 475 -12.78 -33.63 15.36
C GLU A 475 -13.94 -34.41 14.71
N ASP A 476 -13.65 -35.73 14.62
CA ASP A 476 -14.41 -36.90 15.08
C ASP A 476 -15.60 -37.50 14.32
N GLY A 477 -15.46 -38.79 14.01
CA GLY A 477 -16.55 -39.66 13.55
C GLY A 477 -16.12 -41.01 12.96
N ASP A 478 -15.60 -41.87 13.84
CA ASP A 478 -15.32 -43.32 13.81
C ASP A 478 -16.01 -44.30 12.80
N VAL A 479 -15.30 -45.43 12.61
CA VAL A 479 -15.63 -46.79 12.12
C VAL A 479 -15.95 -47.08 10.63
N GLY A 480 -15.21 -48.03 10.04
CA GLY A 480 -15.81 -48.97 9.08
C GLY A 480 -14.92 -49.64 8.03
N VAL A 481 -14.15 -50.65 8.43
CA VAL A 481 -13.39 -51.57 7.55
C VAL A 481 -14.29 -52.30 6.53
N LYS A 482 -13.90 -52.33 5.24
CA LYS A 482 -13.80 -53.57 4.42
C LYS A 482 -13.28 -53.33 2.99
N LYS A 483 -12.20 -54.06 2.65
CA LYS A 483 -11.66 -54.28 1.31
C LYS A 483 -12.63 -55.11 0.45
N ARG A 484 -12.73 -54.80 -0.85
CA ARG A 484 -12.91 -55.80 -1.91
C ARG A 484 -12.52 -55.23 -3.29
N CYS A 485 -11.50 -55.81 -3.92
CA CYS A 485 -11.24 -55.71 -5.36
C CYS A 485 -12.15 -56.66 -6.14
N LEU A 486 -12.44 -56.33 -7.40
CA LEU A 486 -12.66 -57.17 -8.62
C LEU A 486 -13.11 -56.18 -9.73
N GLU A 487 -12.30 -55.88 -10.75
CA GLU A 487 -12.04 -56.62 -12.00
C GLU A 487 -13.22 -56.61 -13.00
N GLY A 488 -12.96 -56.16 -14.25
CA GLY A 488 -13.76 -56.51 -15.44
C GLY A 488 -14.40 -55.36 -16.25
N SER A 489 -13.68 -54.89 -17.27
CA SER A 489 -14.10 -54.05 -18.43
C SER A 489 -15.19 -54.70 -19.33
N PRO A 490 -15.51 -54.23 -20.56
CA PRO A 490 -15.76 -52.89 -21.16
C PRO A 490 -17.07 -52.87 -22.04
N LEU A 491 -17.22 -51.84 -22.90
CA LEU A 491 -18.12 -51.68 -24.09
C LEU A 491 -19.43 -50.92 -23.79
N SER A 492 -19.99 -50.01 -24.61
CA SER A 492 -19.74 -49.58 -26.00
C SER A 492 -20.39 -48.20 -26.21
N VAL A 493 -19.82 -47.47 -27.17
CA VAL A 493 -20.32 -46.32 -27.95
C VAL A 493 -21.69 -46.57 -28.59
N MET A 494 -22.50 -45.50 -28.75
CA MET A 494 -23.39 -45.16 -29.88
C MET A 494 -24.18 -43.89 -29.48
N VAL A 495 -24.32 -42.80 -30.23
CA VAL A 495 -24.02 -42.38 -31.61
C VAL A 495 -23.65 -40.90 -31.58
#